data_AF-A0A3D1UV73-F1
#
_entry.id   AF-A0A3D1UV73-F1
#
_cell.length_a   1.000
_cell.length_b   1.000
_cell.length_c   1.000
_cell.angle_alpha   90.00
_cell.angle_beta   90.00
_cell.angle_gamma   90.00
#
_symmetry.space_group_name_H-M   'P 1'
#
loop_
_entity.id
_entity.type
_entity.pdbx_description
1 polymer ?
#
loop_
_entity_poly.entity_id
_entity_poly.type
_entity_poly.pdbx_seq_one_letter_code
_entity_poly.pdbx_strand_id
1 'polypeptide(L)'
;MKSYLGLIFLSGAILLNGAEDLKIAMEHFQILPINRTQSGGKLVSENGGFCVEVPEKKSAFMAETGKHPVKAGGIAELEVTAEGKGVFALQIYFFDADSGRTGWMTSNPVTLKEGLPITLKSQFRVSPDYANGKEVHFISAGLIVWEKGKIKFRDYKGKYNEVSKNTTLIPTVAEHGGIVVRTKELTELAKELRNKGKRLVMFLGDSITEGWRYPENGKPYPGGLEIWNRDFVPLGAENFGISAEKIEHVLYRITACNQLQCNPKAIVLMIGTNNLGIGARHGAPSTPEQIAEGIGNLLKIMKEKVPDSKLLLVAVTPRGGPYPTARINTFLPEIARKYGAVYVDPIPVMTNNTGNSKDRTVFRDGLHFSPKGYELYASVLLPALKEALQKGKQ
;
A
#
# COMPACT_ATOMS: atom_id res chain seq x y z
N MET A 1 32.82 -53.28 39.97
CA MET A 1 33.09 -52.95 38.57
C MET A 1 31.84 -52.33 37.96
N LYS A 2 31.93 -51.05 37.54
CA LYS A 2 31.21 -50.34 36.45
C LYS A 2 29.70 -50.59 36.28
N SER A 3 28.82 -49.68 36.69
CA SER A 3 28.32 -48.46 35.99
C SER A 3 27.41 -48.73 34.78
N TYR A 4 26.16 -48.23 34.79
CA TYR A 4 25.70 -47.12 33.94
C TYR A 4 24.24 -46.74 34.27
N LEU A 5 24.06 -45.47 34.66
CA LEU A 5 22.80 -44.73 34.69
C LEU A 5 22.29 -44.51 33.25
N GLY A 6 20.98 -44.63 33.05
CA GLY A 6 20.27 -44.06 31.90
C GLY A 6 19.06 -43.27 32.39
N LEU A 7 19.17 -41.94 32.39
CA LEU A 7 18.06 -41.01 32.63
C LEU A 7 17.04 -41.12 31.49
N ILE A 8 15.77 -41.33 31.83
CA ILE A 8 14.64 -41.12 30.92
C ILE A 8 14.16 -39.68 31.12
N PHE A 9 14.37 -38.83 30.11
CA PHE A 9 13.67 -37.55 29.98
C PHE A 9 12.25 -37.86 29.47
N LEU A 10 11.23 -37.69 30.33
CA LEU A 10 9.84 -37.63 29.88
C LEU A 10 9.57 -36.23 29.31
N SER A 11 9.34 -36.16 28.01
CA SER A 11 8.82 -34.98 27.31
C SER A 11 7.40 -34.68 27.77
N GLY A 12 7.20 -33.50 28.37
CA GLY A 12 5.88 -32.95 28.67
C GLY A 12 5.17 -32.55 27.37
N ALA A 13 4.32 -33.44 26.85
CA ALA A 13 3.32 -33.09 25.86
C ALA A 13 2.17 -32.40 26.59
N ILE A 14 2.00 -31.09 26.38
CA ILE A 14 0.80 -30.37 26.79
C ILE A 14 -0.28 -30.71 25.75
N LEU A 15 -1.21 -31.59 26.16
CA LEU A 15 -2.47 -31.81 25.45
C LEU A 15 -3.33 -30.55 25.57
N LEU A 16 -3.47 -29.82 24.46
CA LEU A 16 -4.34 -28.65 24.35
C LEU A 16 -5.80 -29.13 24.27
N ASN A 17 -6.60 -28.80 25.29
CA ASN A 17 -8.02 -29.11 25.35
C ASN A 17 -8.84 -27.82 25.16
N GLY A 18 -9.57 -27.73 24.05
CA GLY A 18 -10.79 -26.92 23.98
C GLY A 18 -10.67 -25.49 23.43
N ALA A 19 -11.83 -25.01 22.96
CA ALA A 19 -12.01 -23.73 22.26
C ALA A 19 -11.73 -22.46 23.10
N GLU A 20 -11.62 -22.59 24.43
CA GLU A 20 -11.22 -21.49 25.32
C GLU A 20 -9.72 -21.20 25.28
N ASP A 21 -8.86 -22.23 25.18
CA ASP A 21 -7.41 -22.05 25.07
C ASP A 21 -6.99 -21.47 23.72
N LEU A 22 -7.76 -21.75 22.66
CA LEU A 22 -7.62 -21.07 21.36
C LEU A 22 -7.96 -19.57 21.47
N LYS A 23 -8.93 -19.22 22.31
CA LYS A 23 -9.32 -17.82 22.57
C LYS A 23 -8.25 -17.08 23.38
N ILE A 24 -7.63 -17.75 24.34
CA ILE A 24 -6.55 -17.21 25.19
C ILE A 24 -5.23 -17.10 24.40
N ALA A 25 -4.92 -18.05 23.52
CA ALA A 25 -3.78 -17.95 22.60
C ALA A 25 -3.94 -16.83 21.56
N MET A 26 -5.17 -16.43 21.23
CA MET A 26 -5.46 -15.30 20.34
C MET A 26 -5.32 -13.93 21.03
N GLU A 27 -5.40 -13.85 22.36
CA GLU A 27 -5.21 -12.59 23.10
C GLU A 27 -3.74 -12.18 23.25
N HIS A 28 -2.81 -13.12 23.08
CA HIS A 28 -1.37 -12.86 23.14
C HIS A 28 -0.67 -13.42 21.90
N PHE A 29 -0.54 -12.59 20.85
CA PHE A 29 0.48 -12.78 19.82
C PHE A 29 1.86 -12.55 20.46
N GLN A 30 2.31 -13.51 21.28
CA GLN A 30 3.59 -13.43 21.96
C GLN A 30 4.66 -13.90 20.99
N ILE A 31 5.42 -12.94 20.47
CA ILE A 31 6.58 -13.23 19.62
C ILE A 31 7.55 -14.06 20.45
N LEU A 32 7.85 -15.27 20.00
CA LEU A 32 8.79 -16.16 20.66
C LEU A 32 10.23 -15.68 20.41
N PRO A 33 11.16 -15.94 21.35
CA PRO A 33 12.54 -15.52 21.19
C PRO A 33 13.14 -16.07 19.89
N ILE A 34 13.62 -15.17 19.05
CA ILE A 34 14.48 -15.53 17.91
C ILE A 34 15.79 -16.04 18.52
N ASN A 35 16.01 -17.35 18.44
CA ASN A 35 17.16 -18.01 19.07
C ASN A 35 18.18 -18.57 18.06
N ARG A 36 17.90 -18.45 16.75
CA ARG A 36 18.80 -18.90 15.67
C ARG A 36 18.69 -17.98 14.46
N THR A 37 19.80 -17.80 13.77
CA THR A 37 19.79 -17.24 12.40
C THR A 37 19.48 -18.37 11.42
N GLN A 38 18.56 -18.13 10.49
CA GLN A 38 18.24 -19.09 9.42
C GLN A 38 19.34 -19.12 8.36
N SER A 39 20.03 -18.00 8.18
CA SER A 39 21.20 -17.89 7.30
C SER A 39 21.99 -16.64 7.65
N GLY A 40 23.32 -16.74 7.67
CA GLY A 40 24.23 -15.60 7.88
C GLY A 40 24.18 -15.03 9.31
N GLY A 41 25.27 -14.36 9.70
CA GLY A 41 25.40 -13.70 11.00
C GLY A 41 25.52 -14.63 12.21
N LYS A 42 25.92 -14.05 13.34
CA LYS A 42 26.04 -14.68 14.64
C LYS A 42 25.01 -14.04 15.57
N LEU A 43 24.21 -14.87 16.25
CA LEU A 43 23.26 -14.43 17.26
C LEU A 43 23.86 -14.68 18.65
N VAL A 44 23.80 -13.67 19.50
CA VAL A 44 24.27 -13.71 20.89
C VAL A 44 23.10 -13.30 21.78
N SER A 45 22.66 -14.21 22.66
CA SER A 45 21.64 -13.89 23.65
C SER A 45 22.19 -12.89 24.66
N GLU A 46 21.41 -11.88 25.02
CA GLU A 46 21.75 -10.91 26.07
C GLU A 46 20.58 -10.79 27.06
N ASN A 47 20.83 -10.34 28.29
CA ASN A 47 19.74 -10.15 29.25
C ASN A 47 18.68 -9.18 28.69
N GLY A 48 17.45 -9.68 28.50
CA GLY A 48 16.31 -8.91 27.99
C GLY A 48 16.25 -8.71 26.48
N GLY A 49 17.08 -9.42 25.69
CA GLY A 49 17.08 -9.29 24.22
C GLY A 49 18.09 -10.19 23.52
N PHE A 50 18.50 -9.81 22.31
CA PHE A 50 19.58 -10.49 21.60
C PHE A 50 20.34 -9.53 20.70
N CYS A 51 21.60 -9.87 20.43
CA CYS A 51 22.48 -9.15 19.54
C CYS A 51 22.73 -9.97 18.28
N VAL A 52 22.68 -9.32 17.13
CA VAL A 52 22.93 -9.92 15.83
C VAL A 52 24.13 -9.24 15.22
N GLU A 53 25.16 -10.03 14.95
CA GLU A 53 26.38 -9.60 14.27
C GLU A 53 26.38 -10.17 12.86
N VAL A 54 26.33 -9.31 11.84
CA VAL A 54 26.34 -9.69 10.43
C VAL A 54 27.67 -9.27 9.81
N PRO A 55 28.47 -10.22 9.27
CA PRO A 55 29.69 -9.90 8.56
C PRO A 55 29.45 -9.01 7.33
N GLU A 56 30.50 -8.37 6.82
CA GLU A 56 30.44 -7.62 5.56
C GLU A 56 29.91 -8.50 4.42
N LYS A 57 29.10 -7.90 3.53
CA LYS A 57 28.50 -8.54 2.36
C LYS A 57 27.62 -9.77 2.66
N LYS A 58 27.11 -9.90 3.89
CA LYS A 58 26.12 -10.91 4.27
C LYS A 58 24.85 -10.25 4.79
N SER A 59 23.78 -11.05 4.82
CA SER A 59 22.52 -10.70 5.50
C SER A 59 22.21 -11.79 6.52
N ALA A 60 21.56 -11.41 7.64
CA ALA A 60 21.04 -12.36 8.61
C ALA A 60 19.52 -12.35 8.59
N PHE A 61 18.94 -13.53 8.46
CA PHE A 61 17.50 -13.75 8.50
C PHE A 61 17.14 -14.49 9.77
N MET A 62 16.08 -14.03 10.40
CA MET A 62 15.66 -14.48 11.69
C MET A 62 14.14 -14.58 11.67
N ALA A 63 13.62 -15.72 12.06
CA ALA A 63 12.20 -15.86 12.36
C ALA A 63 12.08 -16.51 13.73
N GLU A 64 11.00 -16.22 14.41
CA GLU A 64 10.62 -17.02 15.56
C GLU A 64 10.30 -18.47 15.12
N THR A 65 10.33 -19.40 16.07
CA THR A 65 9.88 -20.77 15.83
C THR A 65 8.36 -20.91 15.89
N GLY A 66 7.67 -19.90 16.43
CA GLY A 66 6.22 -19.85 16.57
C GLY A 66 5.53 -19.76 15.22
N LYS A 67 4.39 -20.45 15.12
CA LYS A 67 3.42 -20.30 14.03
C LYS A 67 2.09 -19.94 14.66
N HIS A 68 1.64 -18.73 14.38
CA HIS A 68 0.46 -18.14 14.99
C HIS A 68 -0.73 -18.32 14.04
N PRO A 69 -1.81 -18.98 14.46
CA PRO A 69 -3.02 -19.10 13.66
C PRO A 69 -3.60 -17.73 13.32
N VAL A 70 -4.00 -17.54 12.06
CA VAL A 70 -4.58 -16.29 11.57
C VAL A 70 -5.69 -16.57 10.55
N LYS A 71 -6.52 -15.55 10.27
CA LYS A 71 -7.40 -15.55 9.11
C LYS A 71 -6.91 -14.61 8.03
N ALA A 72 -7.19 -14.95 6.78
CA ALA A 72 -6.99 -14.02 5.68
C ALA A 72 -7.80 -12.73 5.91
N GLY A 73 -7.21 -11.58 5.58
CA GLY A 73 -7.80 -10.27 5.76
C GLY A 73 -7.42 -9.56 7.06
N GLY A 74 -6.83 -10.23 8.06
CA GLY A 74 -6.38 -9.57 9.29
C GLY A 74 -5.08 -8.76 9.16
N ILE A 75 -4.75 -8.00 10.20
CA ILE A 75 -3.51 -7.20 10.29
C ILE A 75 -2.64 -7.73 11.42
N ALA A 76 -1.40 -8.11 11.10
CA ALA A 76 -0.35 -8.33 12.08
C ALA A 76 0.41 -7.02 12.32
N GLU A 77 0.51 -6.59 13.57
CA GLU A 77 1.27 -5.43 14.01
C GLU A 77 2.48 -5.93 14.77
N LEU A 78 3.68 -5.51 14.35
CA LEU A 78 4.93 -5.88 14.99
C LEU A 78 5.68 -4.62 15.42
N GLU A 79 6.30 -4.68 16.59
CA GLU A 79 7.12 -3.62 17.18
C GLU A 79 8.41 -4.22 17.74
N VAL A 80 9.53 -3.54 17.52
CA VAL A 80 10.83 -3.89 18.08
C VAL A 80 11.67 -2.64 18.33
N THR A 81 12.40 -2.61 19.43
CA THR A 81 13.43 -1.61 19.69
C THR A 81 14.79 -2.15 19.28
N ALA A 82 15.50 -1.39 18.45
CA ALA A 82 16.81 -1.76 17.94
C ALA A 82 17.84 -0.66 18.24
N GLU A 83 19.06 -1.05 18.59
CA GLU A 83 20.19 -0.16 18.89
C GLU A 83 21.48 -0.73 18.29
N GLY A 84 22.36 0.15 17.83
CA GLY A 84 23.67 -0.21 17.29
C GLY A 84 23.88 0.38 15.90
N LYS A 85 24.49 -0.41 15.01
CA LYS A 85 24.84 0.02 13.65
C LYS A 85 24.40 -1.03 12.65
N GLY A 86 23.80 -0.60 11.55
CA GLY A 86 23.39 -1.47 10.45
C GLY A 86 22.01 -1.10 9.90
N VAL A 87 21.50 -1.91 8.99
CA VAL A 87 20.17 -1.75 8.40
C VAL A 87 19.32 -2.96 8.75
N PHE A 88 18.09 -2.76 9.22
CA PHE A 88 17.18 -3.86 9.55
C PHE A 88 15.73 -3.58 9.15
N ALA A 89 14.92 -4.63 9.05
CA ALA A 89 13.48 -4.55 8.84
C ALA A 89 12.76 -5.70 9.57
N LEU A 90 11.48 -5.48 9.86
CA LEU A 90 10.56 -6.52 10.32
C LEU A 90 10.10 -7.37 9.13
N GLN A 91 9.86 -8.65 9.38
CA GLN A 91 9.30 -9.59 8.41
C GLN A 91 8.14 -10.37 9.01
N ILE A 92 7.24 -10.81 8.12
CA ILE A 92 6.33 -11.92 8.42
C ILE A 92 6.47 -12.99 7.35
N TYR A 93 6.35 -14.24 7.76
CA TYR A 93 6.29 -15.40 6.89
C TYR A 93 4.87 -15.97 6.91
N PHE A 94 4.36 -16.38 5.75
CA PHE A 94 3.05 -17.00 5.60
C PHE A 94 3.19 -18.52 5.48
N PHE A 95 2.25 -19.25 6.07
CA PHE A 95 2.20 -20.71 6.01
C PHE A 95 0.79 -21.23 5.70
N ASP A 96 0.74 -22.36 4.99
CA ASP A 96 -0.48 -23.13 4.74
C ASP A 96 -0.86 -24.03 5.93
N ALA A 97 -1.96 -24.78 5.80
CA ALA A 97 -2.47 -25.67 6.84
C ALA A 97 -1.46 -26.75 7.27
N ASP A 98 -0.62 -27.20 6.33
CA ASP A 98 0.44 -28.19 6.56
C ASP A 98 1.73 -27.55 7.08
N SER A 99 1.67 -26.28 7.49
CA SER A 99 2.79 -25.57 8.07
C SER A 99 3.93 -25.32 7.06
N GLY A 100 3.66 -25.44 5.76
CA GLY A 100 4.57 -25.15 4.65
C GLY A 100 4.60 -23.66 4.33
N ARG A 101 5.80 -23.09 4.10
CA ARG A 101 5.96 -21.66 3.85
C ARG A 101 5.43 -21.29 2.46
N THR A 102 4.47 -20.38 2.40
CA THR A 102 3.79 -19.96 1.15
C THR A 102 4.21 -18.58 0.65
N GLY A 103 4.79 -17.74 1.50
CA GLY A 103 5.28 -16.42 1.12
C GLY A 103 5.89 -15.65 2.29
N TRP A 104 6.25 -14.39 2.05
CA TRP A 104 6.72 -13.48 3.10
C TRP A 104 6.48 -12.02 2.72
N MET A 105 6.48 -11.14 3.73
CA MET A 105 6.50 -9.69 3.58
C MET A 105 7.60 -9.08 4.43
N THR A 106 8.15 -7.96 3.99
CA THR A 106 9.19 -7.19 4.71
C THR A 106 8.72 -5.74 4.87
N SER A 107 8.95 -5.16 6.05
CA SER A 107 8.72 -3.74 6.30
C SER A 107 9.73 -2.88 5.52
N ASN A 108 9.57 -1.57 5.55
CA ASN A 108 10.65 -0.71 5.08
C ASN A 108 11.89 -0.90 5.95
N PRO A 109 13.10 -0.89 5.35
CA PRO A 109 14.33 -0.93 6.10
C PRO A 109 14.54 0.37 6.88
N VAL A 110 15.12 0.23 8.07
CA VAL A 110 15.59 1.31 8.93
C VAL A 110 17.10 1.22 9.03
N THR A 111 17.77 2.34 8.74
CA THR A 111 19.21 2.49 8.98
C THR A 111 19.42 3.03 10.39
N LEU A 112 20.10 2.24 11.22
CA LEU A 112 20.49 2.66 12.56
C LEU A 112 21.75 3.53 12.51
N LYS A 113 21.79 4.52 13.40
CA LYS A 113 22.99 5.28 13.74
C LYS A 113 23.38 4.94 15.18
N GLU A 114 24.67 4.77 15.39
CA GLU A 114 25.21 4.36 16.68
C GLU A 114 24.82 5.35 17.80
N GLY A 115 24.45 4.83 18.97
CA GLY A 115 24.01 5.63 20.13
C GLY A 115 22.58 6.17 20.07
N LEU A 116 21.80 5.84 19.03
CA LEU A 116 20.40 6.28 18.89
C LEU A 116 19.49 5.05 18.72
N PRO A 117 18.88 4.54 19.81
CA PRO A 117 17.88 3.48 19.72
C PRO A 117 16.68 3.92 18.87
N ILE A 118 16.17 3.02 18.04
CA ILE A 118 14.96 3.23 17.24
C ILE A 118 13.94 2.14 17.55
N THR A 119 12.71 2.54 17.88
CA THR A 119 11.57 1.63 17.93
C THR A 119 10.90 1.61 16.55
N LEU A 120 11.01 0.50 15.84
CA LEU A 120 10.33 0.27 14.58
C LEU A 120 8.98 -0.40 14.85
N LYS A 121 7.90 0.23 14.39
CA LYS A 121 6.56 -0.34 14.34
C LYS A 121 6.17 -0.57 12.87
N SER A 122 5.61 -1.73 12.56
CA SER A 122 5.12 -2.05 11.22
C SER A 122 3.84 -2.86 11.28
N GLN A 123 2.99 -2.68 10.28
CA GLN A 123 1.77 -3.47 10.10
C GLN A 123 1.85 -4.26 8.81
N PHE A 124 1.33 -5.49 8.83
CA PHE A 124 1.35 -6.42 7.72
C PHE A 124 -0.04 -6.98 7.48
N ARG A 125 -0.51 -6.93 6.23
CA ARG A 125 -1.78 -7.55 5.84
C ARG A 125 -1.55 -9.05 5.63
N VAL A 126 -2.33 -9.88 6.30
CA VAL A 126 -2.43 -11.31 5.99
C VAL A 126 -3.36 -11.46 4.80
N SER A 127 -2.83 -11.84 3.63
CA SER A 127 -3.65 -12.09 2.43
C SER A 127 -3.02 -13.17 1.55
N PRO A 128 -3.83 -14.03 0.91
CA PRO A 128 -3.38 -14.92 -0.16
C PRO A 128 -2.64 -14.20 -1.29
N ASP A 129 -2.97 -12.92 -1.54
CA ASP A 129 -2.31 -12.11 -2.58
C ASP A 129 -0.79 -11.99 -2.35
N TYR A 130 -0.33 -12.08 -1.08
CA TYR A 130 1.10 -12.04 -0.69
C TYR A 130 1.69 -13.43 -0.40
N ALA A 131 0.90 -14.49 -0.61
CA ALA A 131 1.25 -15.89 -0.33
C ALA A 131 1.12 -16.76 -1.58
N ASN A 132 1.47 -16.21 -2.76
CA ASN A 132 1.37 -16.88 -4.06
C ASN A 132 -0.04 -17.40 -4.36
N GLY A 133 -1.08 -16.69 -3.91
CA GLY A 133 -2.48 -17.07 -4.07
C GLY A 133 -2.94 -18.20 -3.15
N LYS A 134 -2.06 -18.75 -2.29
CA LYS A 134 -2.43 -19.80 -1.34
C LYS A 134 -3.11 -19.22 -0.10
N GLU A 135 -4.05 -19.97 0.45
CA GLU A 135 -4.65 -19.64 1.73
C GLU A 135 -3.60 -19.60 2.84
N VAL A 136 -3.73 -18.63 3.74
CA VAL A 136 -2.80 -18.42 4.84
C VAL A 136 -3.47 -18.85 6.13
N HIS A 137 -2.92 -19.89 6.75
CA HIS A 137 -3.41 -20.44 8.03
C HIS A 137 -2.57 -19.96 9.21
N PHE A 138 -1.26 -19.74 8.99
CA PHE A 138 -0.36 -19.28 10.05
C PHE A 138 0.57 -18.18 9.56
N ILE A 139 1.02 -17.35 10.51
CA ILE A 139 2.17 -16.45 10.32
C ILE A 139 3.25 -16.69 11.36
N SER A 140 4.47 -16.27 11.01
CA SER A 140 5.61 -16.19 11.93
C SER A 140 6.29 -14.84 11.77
N ALA A 141 6.58 -14.17 12.88
CA ALA A 141 7.30 -12.92 12.92
C ALA A 141 8.80 -13.13 12.73
N GLY A 142 9.45 -12.16 12.10
CA GLY A 142 10.87 -12.22 11.84
C GLY A 142 11.52 -10.85 11.68
N LEU A 143 12.82 -10.92 11.48
CA LEU A 143 13.71 -9.80 11.24
C LEU A 143 14.70 -10.15 10.15
N ILE A 144 15.08 -9.13 9.41
CA ILE A 144 16.18 -9.17 8.47
C ILE A 144 17.16 -8.07 8.81
N VAL A 145 18.45 -8.41 8.80
CA VAL A 145 19.55 -7.47 8.99
C VAL A 145 20.46 -7.56 7.77
N TRP A 146 20.74 -6.42 7.15
CA TRP A 146 21.63 -6.31 6.00
C TRP A 146 22.98 -5.72 6.42
N GLU A 147 24.04 -6.28 5.84
CA GLU A 147 25.43 -5.77 5.74
C GLU A 147 26.05 -5.09 6.97
N LYS A 148 27.18 -5.63 7.46
CA LYS A 148 28.03 -5.05 8.53
C LYS A 148 27.22 -4.40 9.66
N GLY A 149 26.35 -5.21 10.26
CA GLY A 149 25.50 -4.78 11.34
C GLY A 149 25.90 -5.42 12.66
N LYS A 150 26.00 -4.64 13.73
CA LYS A 150 25.92 -5.14 15.10
C LYS A 150 24.72 -4.45 15.73
N ILE A 151 23.62 -5.20 15.80
CA ILE A 151 22.33 -4.65 16.22
C ILE A 151 21.83 -5.45 17.41
N LYS A 152 21.61 -4.74 18.51
CA LYS A 152 20.89 -5.25 19.66
C LYS A 152 19.42 -4.98 19.48
N PHE A 153 18.60 -6.00 19.74
CA PHE A 153 17.16 -5.90 19.71
C PHE A 153 16.55 -6.26 21.06
N ARG A 154 15.46 -5.56 21.39
CA ARG A 154 14.70 -5.72 22.64
C ARG A 154 13.26 -5.26 22.46
N ASP A 155 12.45 -5.46 23.50
CA ASP A 155 11.08 -4.95 23.60
C ASP A 155 10.17 -5.39 22.43
N TYR A 156 10.31 -6.66 22.01
CA TYR A 156 9.49 -7.25 20.95
C TYR A 156 8.03 -7.33 21.37
N LYS A 157 7.16 -6.80 20.54
CA LYS A 157 5.71 -6.91 20.71
C LYS A 157 5.08 -7.27 19.38
N GLY A 158 4.07 -8.10 19.44
CA GLY A 158 3.22 -8.35 18.30
C GLY A 158 1.77 -8.38 18.71
N LYS A 159 0.90 -8.07 17.76
CA LYS A 159 -0.54 -8.15 17.90
C LYS A 159 -1.12 -8.59 16.57
N TYR A 160 -2.13 -9.43 16.60
CA TYR A 160 -2.92 -9.74 15.41
C TYR A 160 -4.35 -9.27 15.60
N ASN A 161 -4.84 -8.47 14.65
CA ASN A 161 -6.22 -8.01 14.60
C ASN A 161 -6.90 -8.75 13.44
N GLU A 162 -7.73 -9.74 13.75
CA GLU A 162 -8.45 -10.53 12.75
C GLU A 162 -9.40 -9.64 11.91
N VAL A 163 -10.07 -8.71 12.58
CA VAL A 163 -10.93 -7.72 11.93
C VAL A 163 -10.19 -6.40 11.82
N SER A 164 -10.02 -5.92 10.59
CA SER A 164 -9.51 -4.57 10.33
C SER A 164 -10.63 -3.65 9.85
N LYS A 165 -10.66 -2.42 10.35
CA LYS A 165 -11.54 -1.38 9.81
C LYS A 165 -11.17 -1.10 8.35
N ASN A 166 -12.17 -0.89 7.50
CA ASN A 166 -11.94 -0.38 6.16
C ASN A 166 -11.61 1.12 6.24
N THR A 167 -10.32 1.46 6.27
CA THR A 167 -9.87 2.85 6.36
C THR A 167 -10.22 3.67 5.11
N THR A 168 -10.46 3.04 3.97
CA THR A 168 -10.78 3.75 2.71
C THR A 168 -12.13 4.50 2.78
N LEU A 169 -12.96 4.18 3.77
CA LEU A 169 -14.26 4.81 4.02
C LEU A 169 -14.20 5.96 5.03
N ILE A 170 -13.03 6.19 5.65
CA ILE A 170 -12.87 7.15 6.74
C ILE A 170 -12.03 8.33 6.23
N PRO A 171 -12.59 9.54 6.11
CA PRO A 171 -11.83 10.71 5.70
C PRO A 171 -10.67 10.95 6.68
N THR A 172 -9.43 11.00 6.16
CA THR A 172 -8.22 11.09 6.98
C THR A 172 -7.31 12.21 6.48
N VAL A 173 -6.79 13.02 7.41
CA VAL A 173 -5.77 14.03 7.10
C VAL A 173 -4.44 13.30 6.84
N ALA A 174 -3.78 13.63 5.73
CA ALA A 174 -2.44 13.12 5.49
C ALA A 174 -1.43 13.77 6.46
N GLU A 175 -0.58 12.96 7.10
CA GLU A 175 0.38 13.44 8.10
C GLU A 175 1.68 14.03 7.49
N HIS A 176 1.87 13.91 6.16
CA HIS A 176 3.07 14.39 5.48
C HIS A 176 2.93 15.86 5.06
N GLY A 177 3.89 16.71 5.47
CA GLY A 177 3.83 18.16 5.26
C GLY A 177 3.57 18.61 3.82
N GLY A 178 4.16 17.92 2.82
CA GLY A 178 3.92 18.24 1.41
C GLY A 178 2.47 18.03 0.96
N ILE A 179 1.81 16.97 1.43
CA ILE A 179 0.41 16.68 1.09
C ILE A 179 -0.52 17.73 1.72
N VAL A 180 -0.25 18.13 2.96
CA VAL A 180 -1.03 19.16 3.67
C VAL A 180 -0.93 20.51 2.94
N VAL A 181 0.27 20.92 2.54
CA VAL A 181 0.48 22.16 1.79
C VAL A 181 -0.27 22.11 0.46
N ARG A 182 -0.08 21.05 -0.33
CA ARG A 182 -0.75 20.90 -1.63
C ARG A 182 -2.27 20.82 -1.51
N THR A 183 -2.79 20.21 -0.44
CA THR A 183 -4.23 20.18 -0.13
C THR A 183 -4.78 21.59 0.08
N LYS A 184 -4.07 22.45 0.82
CA LYS A 184 -4.47 23.86 1.02
C LYS A 184 -4.48 24.62 -0.30
N GLU A 185 -3.41 24.51 -1.09
CA GLU A 185 -3.33 25.16 -2.41
C GLU A 185 -4.48 24.77 -3.33
N LEU A 186 -4.79 23.47 -3.44
CA LEU A 186 -5.88 22.99 -4.27
C LEU A 186 -7.26 23.40 -3.75
N THR A 187 -7.38 23.60 -2.44
CA THR A 187 -8.61 24.11 -1.83
C THR A 187 -8.84 25.59 -2.18
N GLU A 188 -7.80 26.42 -2.13
CA GLU A 188 -7.89 27.81 -2.58
C GLU A 188 -8.13 27.90 -4.08
N LEU A 189 -7.43 27.09 -4.88
CA LEU A 189 -7.66 26.98 -6.32
C LEU A 189 -9.13 26.63 -6.63
N ALA A 190 -9.74 25.69 -5.91
CA ALA A 190 -11.16 25.37 -6.08
C ALA A 190 -12.08 26.57 -5.80
N LYS A 191 -11.77 27.40 -4.80
CA LYS A 191 -12.52 28.64 -4.51
C LYS A 191 -12.35 29.65 -5.65
N GLU A 192 -11.14 29.85 -6.14
CA GLU A 192 -10.87 30.76 -7.26
C GLU A 192 -11.62 30.34 -8.52
N LEU A 193 -11.60 29.04 -8.85
CA LEU A 193 -12.26 28.48 -10.02
C LEU A 193 -13.78 28.61 -9.92
N ARG A 194 -14.35 28.40 -8.72
CA ARG A 194 -15.76 28.70 -8.45
C ARG A 194 -16.10 30.15 -8.79
N ASN A 195 -15.29 31.09 -8.33
CA ASN A 195 -15.53 32.52 -8.53
C ASN A 195 -15.40 32.96 -10.00
N LYS A 196 -14.57 32.28 -10.79
CA LYS A 196 -14.43 32.52 -12.24
C LYS A 196 -15.64 32.04 -13.06
N GLY A 197 -16.55 31.27 -12.48
CA GLY A 197 -17.82 30.86 -13.11
C GLY A 197 -17.71 29.88 -14.28
N LYS A 198 -16.51 29.39 -14.62
CA LYS A 198 -16.30 28.40 -15.69
C LYS A 198 -16.18 26.99 -15.11
N ARG A 199 -17.04 26.07 -15.57
CA ARG A 199 -16.99 24.65 -15.17
C ARG A 199 -15.83 23.93 -15.85
N LEU A 200 -14.90 23.43 -15.04
CA LEU A 200 -13.64 22.80 -15.42
C LEU A 200 -13.70 21.27 -15.50
N VAL A 201 -12.67 20.64 -16.08
CA VAL A 201 -12.45 19.19 -15.97
C VAL A 201 -11.47 18.93 -14.83
N MET A 202 -11.89 18.25 -13.77
CA MET A 202 -11.05 17.99 -12.61
C MET A 202 -10.36 16.64 -12.76
N PHE A 203 -9.04 16.62 -12.75
CA PHE A 203 -8.26 15.38 -12.64
C PHE A 203 -7.90 15.15 -11.19
N LEU A 204 -8.52 14.16 -10.54
CA LEU A 204 -8.38 13.89 -9.11
C LEU A 204 -7.71 12.53 -8.90
N GLY A 205 -6.66 12.50 -8.08
CA GLY A 205 -5.93 11.25 -7.84
C GLY A 205 -4.61 11.43 -7.11
N ASP A 206 -3.72 10.48 -7.30
CA ASP A 206 -2.42 10.39 -6.63
C ASP A 206 -1.24 10.95 -7.47
N SER A 207 -0.03 10.39 -7.29
CA SER A 207 1.20 10.76 -8.01
C SER A 207 1.10 10.56 -9.52
N ILE A 208 0.30 9.59 -10.00
CA ILE A 208 0.09 9.37 -11.43
C ILE A 208 -0.75 10.53 -12.00
N THR A 209 -1.72 11.03 -11.23
CA THR A 209 -2.46 12.22 -11.64
C THR A 209 -1.57 13.45 -11.55
N GLU A 210 -0.81 13.63 -10.47
CA GLU A 210 0.09 14.77 -10.31
C GLU A 210 1.13 14.84 -11.45
N GLY A 211 1.61 13.71 -11.95
CA GLY A 211 2.69 13.68 -12.93
C GLY A 211 2.34 14.23 -14.31
N TRP A 212 1.07 14.53 -14.60
CA TRP A 212 0.71 15.41 -15.73
C TRP A 212 1.31 16.82 -15.62
N ARG A 213 1.72 17.26 -14.42
CA ARG A 213 2.33 18.57 -14.20
C ARG A 213 3.83 18.61 -14.50
N TYR A 214 4.48 17.46 -14.68
CA TYR A 214 5.92 17.40 -14.89
C TYR A 214 6.26 17.39 -16.38
N PRO A 215 7.26 18.17 -16.82
CA PRO A 215 7.68 18.18 -18.22
C PRO A 215 8.34 16.86 -18.61
N GLU A 216 8.36 16.57 -19.91
CA GLU A 216 8.95 15.36 -20.49
C GLU A 216 10.41 15.16 -20.04
N ASN A 217 11.17 16.24 -19.92
CA ASN A 217 12.56 16.24 -19.45
C ASN A 217 12.73 16.79 -18.02
N GLY A 218 11.68 16.73 -17.21
CA GLY A 218 11.63 17.29 -15.86
C GLY A 218 12.53 16.59 -14.83
N LYS A 219 13.01 17.37 -13.86
CA LYS A 219 13.66 16.88 -12.63
C LYS A 219 12.78 17.21 -11.42
N PRO A 220 12.68 16.32 -10.40
CA PRO A 220 13.38 15.03 -10.29
C PRO A 220 12.80 13.93 -11.19
N TYR A 221 11.64 14.15 -11.81
CA TYR A 221 10.95 13.13 -12.60
C TYR A 221 10.36 13.68 -13.90
N PRO A 222 10.38 12.92 -15.00
CA PRO A 222 9.69 13.27 -16.23
C PRO A 222 8.16 13.10 -16.09
N GLY A 223 7.37 13.72 -16.96
CA GLY A 223 5.91 13.58 -16.94
C GLY A 223 5.24 13.88 -18.28
N GLY A 224 3.95 14.21 -18.21
CA GLY A 224 3.08 14.40 -19.37
C GLY A 224 2.66 15.84 -19.65
N LEU A 225 3.40 16.85 -19.19
CA LEU A 225 2.98 18.25 -19.26
C LEU A 225 2.72 18.75 -20.69
N GLU A 226 3.50 18.30 -21.66
CA GLU A 226 3.38 18.67 -23.06
C GLU A 226 2.04 18.17 -23.64
N ILE A 227 1.69 16.92 -23.32
CA ILE A 227 0.41 16.31 -23.68
C ILE A 227 -0.73 17.01 -22.93
N TRP A 228 -0.54 17.30 -21.64
CA TRP A 228 -1.50 18.03 -20.82
C TRP A 228 -1.86 19.38 -21.42
N ASN A 229 -0.87 20.17 -21.78
CA ASN A 229 -1.04 21.49 -22.39
C ASN A 229 -1.71 21.41 -23.77
N ARG A 230 -1.38 20.39 -24.56
CA ARG A 230 -1.95 20.19 -25.90
C ARG A 230 -3.41 19.74 -25.84
N ASP A 231 -3.73 18.76 -24.99
CA ASP A 231 -4.98 17.99 -25.11
C ASP A 231 -6.00 18.27 -24.01
N PHE A 232 -5.54 18.55 -22.78
CA PHE A 232 -6.41 18.68 -21.61
C PHE A 232 -6.64 20.14 -21.21
N VAL A 233 -5.63 21.02 -21.30
CA VAL A 233 -5.80 22.46 -21.05
C VAL A 233 -6.89 23.09 -21.93
N PRO A 234 -7.01 22.80 -23.24
CA PRO A 234 -8.11 23.34 -24.06
C PRO A 234 -9.51 22.89 -23.62
N LEU A 235 -9.61 21.77 -22.88
CA LEU A 235 -10.86 21.31 -22.29
C LEU A 235 -11.18 22.02 -20.96
N GLY A 236 -10.29 22.89 -20.48
CA GLY A 236 -10.34 23.53 -19.17
C GLY A 236 -10.01 22.55 -18.06
N ALA A 237 -9.02 21.67 -18.26
CA ALA A 237 -8.61 20.71 -17.26
C ALA A 237 -7.72 21.32 -16.18
N GLU A 238 -7.96 20.92 -14.93
CA GLU A 238 -7.17 21.29 -13.77
C GLU A 238 -6.70 20.05 -13.01
N ASN A 239 -5.45 20.09 -12.56
CA ASN A 239 -4.80 18.96 -11.91
C ASN A 239 -4.92 19.03 -10.39
N PHE A 240 -5.75 18.14 -9.85
CA PHE A 240 -5.99 17.94 -8.42
C PHE A 240 -5.31 16.65 -7.91
N GLY A 241 -4.22 16.21 -8.56
CA GLY A 241 -3.39 15.10 -8.12
C GLY A 241 -2.44 15.49 -6.98
N ILE A 242 -2.24 14.59 -6.02
CA ILE A 242 -1.22 14.73 -4.98
C ILE A 242 -0.50 13.39 -4.75
N SER A 243 0.83 13.42 -4.84
CA SER A 243 1.66 12.23 -4.66
C SER A 243 1.45 11.53 -3.31
N ALA A 244 1.52 10.20 -3.35
CA ALA A 244 1.34 9.29 -2.22
C ALA A 244 -0.07 9.29 -1.59
N GLU A 245 -1.04 10.03 -2.13
CA GLU A 245 -2.39 10.00 -1.58
C GLU A 245 -3.08 8.65 -1.76
N LYS A 246 -3.85 8.32 -0.74
CA LYS A 246 -4.76 7.19 -0.70
C LYS A 246 -6.20 7.67 -0.83
N ILE A 247 -7.12 6.72 -0.97
CA ILE A 247 -8.57 6.99 -1.05
C ILE A 247 -9.05 7.86 0.12
N GLU A 248 -8.64 7.55 1.35
CA GLU A 248 -9.05 8.28 2.56
C GLU A 248 -8.62 9.75 2.58
N HIS A 249 -7.50 10.08 1.92
CA HIS A 249 -7.03 11.46 1.79
C HIS A 249 -7.86 12.24 0.76
N VAL A 250 -8.12 11.63 -0.40
CA VAL A 250 -9.03 12.20 -1.40
C VAL A 250 -10.42 12.40 -0.81
N LEU A 251 -10.89 11.44 -0.02
CA LEU A 251 -12.17 11.54 0.69
C LEU A 251 -12.20 12.74 1.64
N TYR A 252 -11.14 12.95 2.43
CA TYR A 252 -10.99 14.15 3.27
C TYR A 252 -11.02 15.44 2.45
N ARG A 253 -10.30 15.49 1.33
CA ARG A 253 -10.21 16.67 0.46
C ARG A 253 -11.56 17.07 -0.13
N ILE A 254 -12.36 16.12 -0.61
CA ILE A 254 -13.66 16.43 -1.23
C ILE A 254 -14.79 16.65 -0.20
N THR A 255 -14.61 16.18 1.03
CA THR A 255 -15.59 16.35 2.12
C THR A 255 -15.22 17.54 3.00
N ALA A 256 -14.22 17.40 3.87
CA ALA A 256 -13.83 18.39 4.87
C ALA A 256 -13.21 19.65 4.25
N CYS A 257 -12.36 19.52 3.23
CA CYS A 257 -11.80 20.69 2.53
C CYS A 257 -12.72 21.24 1.44
N ASN A 258 -13.84 20.58 1.16
CA ASN A 258 -14.86 21.00 0.20
C ASN A 258 -14.30 21.35 -1.20
N GLN A 259 -13.32 20.58 -1.71
CA GLN A 259 -12.69 20.88 -3.00
C GLN A 259 -13.65 20.78 -4.20
N LEU A 260 -14.78 20.09 -4.07
CA LEU A 260 -15.81 20.02 -5.11
C LEU A 260 -16.64 21.31 -5.26
N GLN A 261 -16.42 22.31 -4.41
CA GLN A 261 -17.12 23.60 -4.50
C GLN A 261 -16.93 24.35 -5.84
N CYS A 262 -15.89 24.01 -6.60
CA CYS A 262 -15.67 24.54 -7.95
C CYS A 262 -16.65 23.99 -9.00
N ASN A 263 -17.57 23.09 -8.61
CA ASN A 263 -18.62 22.51 -9.45
C ASN A 263 -18.14 22.10 -10.86
N PRO A 264 -17.18 21.16 -10.97
CA PRO A 264 -16.60 20.77 -12.26
C PRO A 264 -17.69 20.28 -13.23
N LYS A 265 -17.42 20.34 -14.54
CA LYS A 265 -18.29 19.70 -15.55
C LYS A 265 -17.96 18.22 -15.72
N ALA A 266 -16.73 17.83 -15.41
CA ALA A 266 -16.32 16.43 -15.40
C ALA A 266 -15.24 16.19 -14.34
N ILE A 267 -15.20 14.98 -13.80
CA ILE A 267 -14.16 14.50 -12.89
C ILE A 267 -13.56 13.22 -13.48
N VAL A 268 -12.24 13.22 -13.67
CA VAL A 268 -11.45 12.04 -13.97
C VAL A 268 -10.81 11.57 -12.67
N LEU A 269 -11.20 10.39 -12.20
CA LEU A 269 -10.72 9.79 -10.96
C LEU A 269 -9.79 8.60 -11.26
N MET A 270 -8.57 8.66 -10.73
CA MET A 270 -7.65 7.53 -10.67
C MET A 270 -6.99 7.49 -9.29
N ILE A 271 -7.30 6.48 -8.47
CA ILE A 271 -6.81 6.38 -7.10
C ILE A 271 -6.79 4.92 -6.62
N GLY A 272 -6.02 4.62 -5.58
CA GLY A 272 -6.06 3.34 -4.87
C GLY A 272 -4.76 2.55 -4.91
N THR A 273 -3.83 2.87 -5.82
CA THR A 273 -2.53 2.16 -5.91
C THR A 273 -1.73 2.25 -4.60
N ASN A 274 -1.84 3.37 -3.89
CA ASN A 274 -1.16 3.62 -2.62
C ASN A 274 -1.83 2.92 -1.42
N ASN A 275 -3.10 2.53 -1.55
CA ASN A 275 -3.79 1.72 -0.53
C ASN A 275 -3.26 0.29 -0.48
N LEU A 276 -2.61 -0.20 -1.54
CA LEU A 276 -1.89 -1.48 -1.53
C LEU A 276 -0.56 -1.43 -0.76
N GLY A 277 -0.23 -0.27 -0.17
CA GLY A 277 0.97 -0.04 0.62
C GLY A 277 2.07 0.69 -0.16
N ILE A 278 2.82 1.52 0.58
CA ILE A 278 4.07 2.16 0.16
C ILE A 278 5.12 1.84 1.24
N GLY A 279 5.31 0.53 1.48
CA GLY A 279 6.05 0.02 2.64
C GLY A 279 5.50 0.49 4.00
N ALA A 280 6.27 0.27 5.07
CA ALA A 280 5.86 0.53 6.46
C ALA A 280 5.59 2.01 6.83
N ARG A 281 5.67 2.96 5.89
CA ARG A 281 5.43 4.39 6.16
C ARG A 281 3.94 4.77 6.24
N HIS A 282 3.04 3.90 5.81
CA HIS A 282 1.62 4.27 5.62
C HIS A 282 0.63 3.22 6.13
N GLY A 283 0.98 2.45 7.17
CA GLY A 283 0.09 1.43 7.74
C GLY A 283 -0.15 0.20 6.86
N ALA A 284 -1.01 -0.71 7.31
CA ALA A 284 -1.31 -1.95 6.60
C ALA A 284 -1.96 -1.70 5.23
N PRO A 285 -1.58 -2.47 4.18
CA PRO A 285 -2.30 -2.46 2.91
C PRO A 285 -3.80 -2.74 3.09
N SER A 286 -4.66 -2.05 2.36
CA SER A 286 -6.08 -2.37 2.22
C SER A 286 -6.26 -3.57 1.28
N THR A 287 -7.31 -4.36 1.46
CA THR A 287 -7.64 -5.44 0.51
C THR A 287 -8.18 -4.86 -0.80
N PRO A 288 -8.13 -5.62 -1.92
CA PRO A 288 -8.74 -5.19 -3.18
C PRO A 288 -10.21 -4.79 -3.06
N GLU A 289 -10.99 -5.53 -2.25
CA GLU A 289 -12.39 -5.27 -1.97
C GLU A 289 -12.57 -3.96 -1.20
N GLN A 290 -11.75 -3.71 -0.19
CA GLN A 290 -11.77 -2.45 0.58
C GLN A 290 -11.43 -1.24 -0.30
N ILE A 291 -10.48 -1.41 -1.23
CA ILE A 291 -10.10 -0.36 -2.19
C ILE A 291 -11.24 -0.09 -3.16
N ALA A 292 -11.85 -1.14 -3.73
CA ALA A 292 -13.00 -1.02 -4.60
C ALA A 292 -14.18 -0.34 -3.90
N GLU A 293 -14.49 -0.75 -2.67
CA GLU A 293 -15.54 -0.14 -1.84
C GLU A 293 -15.26 1.35 -1.59
N GLY A 294 -14.02 1.71 -1.27
CA GLY A 294 -13.58 3.09 -1.08
C GLY A 294 -13.73 3.96 -2.32
N ILE A 295 -13.35 3.44 -3.49
CA ILE A 295 -13.57 4.10 -4.79
C ILE A 295 -15.07 4.29 -5.04
N GLY A 296 -15.88 3.27 -4.75
CA GLY A 296 -17.35 3.38 -4.84
C GLY A 296 -17.92 4.47 -3.93
N ASN A 297 -17.41 4.60 -2.71
CA ASN A 297 -17.80 5.66 -1.79
C ASN A 297 -17.42 7.06 -2.31
N LEU A 298 -16.23 7.22 -2.91
CA LEU A 298 -15.83 8.46 -3.56
C LEU A 298 -16.79 8.83 -4.70
N LEU A 299 -17.12 7.89 -5.59
CA LEU A 299 -18.05 8.14 -6.69
C LEU A 299 -19.45 8.51 -6.19
N LYS A 300 -19.95 7.82 -5.15
CA LYS A 300 -21.22 8.15 -4.50
C LYS A 300 -21.23 9.62 -4.03
N ILE A 301 -20.22 10.02 -3.26
CA ILE A 301 -20.12 11.38 -2.71
C ILE A 301 -19.98 12.43 -3.82
N MET A 302 -19.21 12.14 -4.87
CA MET A 302 -19.09 13.03 -6.03
C MET A 302 -20.44 13.20 -6.73
N LYS A 303 -21.20 12.11 -6.92
CA LYS A 303 -22.52 12.16 -7.53
C LYS A 303 -23.52 12.95 -6.68
N GLU A 304 -23.45 12.85 -5.36
CA GLU A 304 -24.29 13.62 -4.44
C GLU A 304 -23.93 15.11 -4.41
N LYS A 305 -22.63 15.45 -4.36
CA LYS A 305 -22.16 16.84 -4.22
C LYS A 305 -22.20 17.63 -5.54
N VAL A 306 -21.95 16.97 -6.66
CA VAL A 306 -21.87 17.60 -7.99
C VAL A 306 -22.60 16.75 -9.04
N PRO A 307 -23.94 16.61 -8.92
CA PRO A 307 -24.74 15.65 -9.69
C PRO A 307 -24.68 15.81 -11.21
N ASP A 308 -24.38 17.03 -11.66
CA ASP A 308 -24.24 17.40 -13.08
C ASP A 308 -22.82 17.16 -13.64
N SER A 309 -21.88 16.68 -12.81
CA SER A 309 -20.55 16.31 -13.28
C SER A 309 -20.61 14.98 -14.02
N LYS A 310 -19.95 14.92 -15.17
CA LYS A 310 -19.62 13.63 -15.80
C LYS A 310 -18.49 12.96 -15.02
N LEU A 311 -18.67 11.72 -14.61
CA LEU A 311 -17.66 10.97 -13.86
C LEU A 311 -16.95 10.00 -14.79
N LEU A 312 -15.61 10.00 -14.76
CA LEU A 312 -14.78 9.00 -15.41
C LEU A 312 -13.95 8.30 -14.33
N LEU A 313 -14.06 6.98 -14.26
CA LEU A 313 -13.24 6.14 -13.38
C LEU A 313 -12.19 5.42 -14.22
N VAL A 314 -10.92 5.74 -13.97
CA VAL A 314 -9.79 5.10 -14.65
C VAL A 314 -9.36 3.87 -13.85
N ALA A 315 -9.05 2.78 -14.56
CA ALA A 315 -8.49 1.56 -13.97
C ALA A 315 -7.23 1.83 -13.14
N VAL A 316 -7.03 1.06 -12.06
CA VAL A 316 -5.78 1.10 -11.28
C VAL A 316 -4.69 0.39 -12.07
N THR A 317 -3.73 1.15 -12.61
CA THR A 317 -2.70 0.58 -13.50
C THR A 317 -1.76 -0.38 -12.78
N PRO A 318 -1.13 -1.33 -13.50
CA PRO A 318 -0.21 -2.30 -12.93
C PRO A 318 0.98 -1.65 -12.23
N ARG A 319 1.49 -2.33 -11.20
CA ARG A 319 2.71 -1.93 -10.52
C ARG A 319 3.63 -3.11 -10.24
N GLY A 320 4.93 -2.85 -10.16
CA GLY A 320 5.94 -3.89 -9.92
C GLY A 320 5.83 -4.48 -8.52
N GLY A 321 5.95 -5.80 -8.40
CA GLY A 321 5.80 -6.55 -7.16
C GLY A 321 4.48 -7.33 -7.07
N PRO A 322 4.23 -8.04 -5.96
CA PRO A 322 3.05 -8.90 -5.77
C PRO A 322 1.82 -8.08 -5.36
N TYR A 323 1.52 -7.01 -6.11
CA TYR A 323 0.40 -6.12 -5.80
C TYR A 323 -0.84 -6.48 -6.63
N PRO A 324 -2.01 -6.74 -6.00
CA PRO A 324 -3.20 -7.27 -6.68
C PRO A 324 -4.02 -6.18 -7.41
N THR A 325 -3.40 -5.34 -8.25
CA THR A 325 -4.11 -4.29 -9.01
C THR A 325 -5.16 -4.86 -9.97
N ALA A 326 -4.85 -5.98 -10.62
CA ALA A 326 -5.78 -6.67 -11.50
C ALA A 326 -7.07 -7.09 -10.78
N ARG A 327 -6.96 -7.56 -9.54
CA ARG A 327 -8.12 -7.95 -8.71
C ARG A 327 -9.01 -6.76 -8.39
N ILE A 328 -8.44 -5.60 -8.03
CA ILE A 328 -9.22 -4.36 -7.83
C ILE A 328 -10.05 -4.04 -9.08
N ASN A 329 -9.41 -4.09 -10.25
CA ASN A 329 -10.04 -3.71 -11.51
C ASN A 329 -11.21 -4.63 -11.92
N THR A 330 -11.32 -5.84 -11.37
CA THR A 330 -12.49 -6.71 -11.61
C THR A 330 -13.80 -6.11 -11.08
N PHE A 331 -13.72 -5.29 -10.02
CA PHE A 331 -14.89 -4.67 -9.37
C PHE A 331 -15.28 -3.33 -10.00
N LEU A 332 -14.32 -2.61 -10.59
CA LEU A 332 -14.49 -1.21 -10.99
C LEU A 332 -15.53 -0.98 -12.10
N PRO A 333 -15.69 -1.84 -13.13
CA PRO A 333 -16.73 -1.64 -14.15
C PRO A 333 -18.15 -1.63 -13.59
N GLU A 334 -18.44 -2.50 -12.62
CA GLU A 334 -19.75 -2.54 -11.97
C GLU A 334 -19.96 -1.34 -11.05
N ILE A 335 -18.95 -0.97 -10.27
CA ILE A 335 -18.98 0.21 -9.41
C ILE A 335 -19.17 1.49 -10.23
N ALA A 336 -18.47 1.63 -11.36
CA ALA A 336 -18.61 2.76 -12.26
C ALA A 336 -20.05 2.85 -12.78
N ARG A 337 -20.60 1.74 -13.30
CA ARG A 337 -21.98 1.67 -13.77
C ARG A 337 -22.99 2.02 -12.67
N LYS A 338 -22.82 1.50 -11.46
CA LYS A 338 -23.69 1.77 -10.30
C LYS A 338 -23.82 3.26 -9.98
N TYR A 339 -22.73 4.03 -10.15
CA TYR A 339 -22.72 5.47 -9.87
C TYR A 339 -22.75 6.35 -11.13
N GLY A 340 -23.04 5.77 -12.30
CA GLY A 340 -23.14 6.51 -13.57
C GLY A 340 -21.81 7.10 -14.06
N ALA A 341 -20.68 6.50 -13.68
CA ALA A 341 -19.36 6.85 -14.19
C ALA A 341 -19.02 6.03 -15.45
N VAL A 342 -18.27 6.64 -16.36
CA VAL A 342 -17.65 5.95 -17.49
C VAL A 342 -16.39 5.26 -16.99
N TYR A 343 -16.31 3.94 -17.10
CA TYR A 343 -15.08 3.19 -16.81
C TYR A 343 -14.11 3.30 -17.99
N VAL A 344 -12.86 3.65 -17.71
CA VAL A 344 -11.80 3.81 -18.71
C VAL A 344 -10.63 2.89 -18.36
N ASP A 345 -10.29 1.98 -19.27
CA ASP A 345 -9.20 1.04 -19.06
C ASP A 345 -8.07 1.25 -20.09
N PRO A 346 -6.99 1.98 -19.72
CA PRO A 346 -5.84 2.16 -20.59
C PRO A 346 -4.86 0.97 -20.55
N ILE A 347 -5.04 0.00 -19.65
CA ILE A 347 -4.06 -1.05 -19.36
C ILE A 347 -3.74 -1.90 -20.62
N PRO A 348 -4.71 -2.34 -21.45
CA PRO A 348 -4.41 -3.08 -22.67
C PRO A 348 -3.44 -2.36 -23.61
N VAL A 349 -3.65 -1.06 -23.81
CA VAL A 349 -2.81 -0.22 -24.69
C VAL A 349 -1.44 0.03 -24.06
N MET A 350 -1.40 0.34 -22.76
CA MET A 350 -0.15 0.64 -22.06
C MET A 350 0.76 -0.58 -21.88
N THR A 351 0.18 -1.78 -21.81
CA THR A 351 0.93 -3.00 -21.50
C THR A 351 1.03 -3.97 -22.67
N ASN A 352 0.53 -3.58 -23.85
CA ASN A 352 0.35 -4.47 -24.99
C ASN A 352 -0.38 -5.78 -24.60
N ASN A 353 -1.51 -5.64 -23.90
CA ASN A 353 -2.35 -6.71 -23.35
C ASN A 353 -1.70 -7.61 -22.28
N THR A 354 -0.44 -7.36 -21.89
CA THR A 354 0.23 -8.23 -20.91
C THR A 354 -0.19 -7.97 -19.47
N GLY A 355 -0.84 -6.85 -19.18
CA GLY A 355 -1.33 -6.48 -17.85
C GLY A 355 -0.24 -6.22 -16.80
N ASN A 356 1.05 -6.13 -17.19
CA ASN A 356 2.17 -5.92 -16.26
C ASN A 356 2.95 -4.63 -16.56
N SER A 357 3.68 -4.13 -15.56
CA SER A 357 4.46 -2.88 -15.64
C SER A 357 5.96 -3.10 -15.83
N LYS A 358 6.36 -4.18 -16.52
CA LYS A 358 7.79 -4.50 -16.73
C LYS A 358 8.47 -3.58 -17.73
N ASP A 359 7.74 -3.08 -18.72
CA ASP A 359 8.28 -2.15 -19.72
C ASP A 359 8.63 -0.80 -19.07
N ARG A 360 9.93 -0.53 -18.91
CA ARG A 360 10.46 0.71 -18.31
C ARG A 360 10.35 1.91 -19.25
N THR A 361 10.12 1.69 -20.54
CA THR A 361 9.83 2.76 -21.49
C THR A 361 8.42 3.32 -21.29
N VAL A 362 7.51 2.56 -20.66
CA VAL A 362 6.14 2.99 -20.30
C VAL A 362 6.03 3.30 -18.80
N PHE A 363 6.52 2.40 -17.94
CA PHE A 363 6.48 2.49 -16.48
C PHE A 363 7.89 2.68 -15.92
N ARG A 364 8.35 3.92 -15.79
CA ARG A 364 9.76 4.28 -15.55
C ARG A 364 10.42 3.57 -14.37
N ASP A 365 9.65 3.32 -13.31
CA ASP A 365 10.08 2.62 -12.09
C ASP A 365 9.19 1.40 -11.79
N GLY A 366 8.35 1.02 -12.75
CA GLY A 366 7.37 -0.06 -12.61
C GLY A 366 6.09 0.35 -11.93
N LEU A 367 5.88 1.65 -11.67
CA LEU A 367 4.62 2.20 -11.17
C LEU A 367 4.27 3.49 -11.92
N HIS A 368 5.14 4.48 -11.89
CA HIS A 368 4.92 5.80 -12.47
C HIS A 368 5.17 5.79 -13.97
N PHE A 369 4.42 6.61 -14.70
CA PHE A 369 4.53 6.67 -16.16
C PHE A 369 5.75 7.48 -16.59
N SER A 370 6.35 7.03 -17.69
CA SER A 370 7.22 7.85 -18.52
C SER A 370 6.38 8.82 -19.37
N PRO A 371 7.01 9.75 -20.11
CA PRO A 371 6.32 10.55 -21.13
C PRO A 371 5.55 9.68 -22.14
N LYS A 372 6.15 8.57 -22.59
CA LYS A 372 5.50 7.58 -23.46
C LYS A 372 4.29 6.92 -22.78
N GLY A 373 4.40 6.61 -21.48
CA GLY A 373 3.27 6.09 -20.72
C GLY A 373 2.11 7.07 -20.63
N TYR A 374 2.38 8.36 -20.43
CA TYR A 374 1.36 9.40 -20.48
C TYR A 374 0.73 9.55 -21.87
N GLU A 375 1.49 9.37 -22.95
CA GLU A 375 0.96 9.36 -24.31
C GLU A 375 -0.03 8.19 -24.53
N LEU A 376 0.34 6.98 -24.13
CA LEU A 376 -0.52 5.79 -24.24
C LEU A 376 -1.74 5.89 -23.33
N TYR A 377 -1.60 6.49 -22.15
CA TYR A 377 -2.72 6.77 -21.27
C TYR A 377 -3.69 7.81 -21.89
N ALA A 378 -3.16 8.91 -22.42
CA ALA A 378 -3.96 9.95 -23.06
C ALA A 378 -4.73 9.43 -24.28
N SER A 379 -4.14 8.52 -25.07
CA SER A 379 -4.78 7.99 -26.28
C SER A 379 -6.11 7.27 -26.01
N VAL A 380 -6.28 6.72 -24.80
CA VAL A 380 -7.52 6.07 -24.35
C VAL A 380 -8.41 7.03 -23.57
N LEU A 381 -7.83 7.83 -22.68
CA LEU A 381 -8.60 8.73 -21.82
C LEU A 381 -9.24 9.90 -22.59
N LEU A 382 -8.50 10.51 -23.52
CA LEU A 382 -8.94 11.74 -24.19
C LEU A 382 -10.22 11.53 -25.03
N PRO A 383 -10.35 10.47 -25.85
CA PRO A 383 -11.60 10.18 -26.55
C PRO A 383 -12.79 9.98 -25.60
N ALA A 384 -12.61 9.18 -24.55
CA ALA A 384 -13.66 8.90 -23.56
C ALA A 384 -14.13 10.18 -22.84
N LEU A 385 -13.19 11.06 -22.47
CA LEU A 385 -13.50 12.35 -21.87
C LEU A 385 -14.26 13.27 -22.84
N LYS A 386 -13.81 13.37 -24.10
CA LYS A 386 -14.50 14.19 -25.11
C LYS A 386 -15.92 13.70 -25.36
N GLU A 387 -16.13 12.39 -25.47
CA GLU A 387 -17.46 11.79 -25.62
C GLU A 387 -18.37 12.09 -24.42
N ALA A 388 -17.86 11.90 -23.20
CA ALA A 388 -18.61 12.20 -21.98
C ALA A 388 -19.06 13.67 -21.90
N LEU A 389 -18.21 14.60 -22.34
CA LEU A 389 -18.50 16.03 -22.39
C LEU A 389 -19.50 16.41 -23.49
N GLN A 390 -19.61 15.64 -24.57
CA GLN A 390 -20.56 15.89 -25.67
C GLN A 390 -21.98 15.44 -25.31
N LYS A 391 -22.15 14.30 -24.61
CA LYS A 391 -23.44 13.75 -24.16
C LYS A 391 -24.20 14.61 -23.12
N GLY A 392 -23.74 15.82 -22.83
CA GLY A 392 -24.42 16.79 -21.96
C GLY A 392 -24.84 18.08 -22.66
N LYS A 393 -24.69 18.16 -23.99
CA LYS A 393 -25.12 19.31 -24.81
C LYS A 393 -26.43 19.09 -25.56
N GLN A 394 -27.01 17.89 -25.46
CA GLN A 394 -28.38 17.55 -25.86
C GLN A 394 -29.23 17.51 -24.60
#